data_AF-A0A6N4AAM5-F1
#
_entry.id   AF-A0A6N4AAM5-F1
#
_cell.length_a   1.000
_cell.length_b   1.000
_cell.length_c   1.000
_cell.angle_alpha   90.00
_cell.angle_beta   90.00
_cell.angle_gamma   90.00
#
_symmetry.space_group_name_H-M   'P 1'
#
loop_
_entity.id
_entity.type
_entity.pdbx_description
1 polymer ?
#
loop_
_entity_poly.entity_id
_entity_poly.type
_entity_poly.pdbx_seq_one_letter_code
_entity_poly.pdbx_strand_id
1 'polypeptide(L)'
;METKTNKSKTIFSVIIFIGILWYFFGGGLEKHATNEMQKIENQVALDAEQQYEIAKNGGDQMQTYVQAGIVAASYLQAKDKVNYNKWKAIEKEEGKKAGIFTE
;
A
#
# COMPACT_ATOMS: atom_id res chain seq x y z
N MET A 1 54.99 -10.76 24.13
CA MET A 1 54.14 -9.61 23.77
C MET A 1 52.78 -10.16 23.33
N GLU A 2 51.78 -10.15 24.22
CA GLU A 2 50.44 -10.68 23.91
C GLU A 2 49.72 -9.76 22.91
N THR A 3 49.39 -10.28 21.73
CA THR A 3 48.62 -9.63 20.67
C THR A 3 47.12 -9.56 21.02
N LYS A 4 46.76 -9.01 22.19
CA LYS A 4 45.36 -8.93 22.66
C LYS A 4 44.56 -7.78 22.03
N THR A 5 45.23 -6.82 21.39
CA THR A 5 44.62 -5.56 20.90
C THR A 5 43.91 -5.63 19.54
N ASN A 6 43.94 -6.78 18.84
CA ASN A 6 43.29 -6.91 17.52
C ASN A 6 42.15 -7.95 17.48
N LYS A 7 42.20 -9.03 18.28
CA LYS A 7 41.20 -10.10 18.23
C LYS A 7 39.78 -9.60 18.55
N SER A 8 39.62 -8.78 19.59
CA SER A 8 38.32 -8.21 19.96
C SER A 8 37.77 -7.25 18.90
N LYS A 9 38.64 -6.44 18.28
CA LYS A 9 38.23 -5.51 17.22
C LYS A 9 37.84 -6.24 15.94
N THR A 10 38.56 -7.29 15.57
CA THR A 10 38.22 -8.15 14.42
C THR A 10 36.91 -8.90 14.63
N ILE A 11 36.67 -9.45 15.83
CA ILE A 11 35.40 -10.11 16.13
C ILE A 11 34.24 -9.12 16.02
N PHE A 12 34.39 -7.92 16.58
CA PHE A 12 33.39 -6.87 16.50
C PHE A 12 33.12 -6.43 15.04
N SER A 13 34.17 -6.27 14.22
CA SER A 13 33.99 -5.91 12.80
C SER A 13 33.30 -7.01 12.01
N VAL A 14 33.60 -8.28 12.30
CA VAL A 14 32.96 -9.43 11.65
C VAL A 14 31.47 -9.50 12.01
N ILE A 15 31.10 -9.25 13.26
CA ILE A 15 29.69 -9.23 13.69
C ILE A 15 28.91 -8.13 12.95
N ILE A 16 29.47 -6.92 12.86
CA ILE A 16 28.86 -5.82 12.09
C ILE A 16 28.72 -6.21 10.63
N PHE A 17 29.75 -6.79 10.02
CA PHE A 17 29.74 -7.19 8.62
C PHE A 17 28.68 -8.25 8.33
N ILE A 18 28.53 -9.23 9.23
CA ILE A 18 27.46 -10.25 9.15
C ILE A 18 26.08 -9.59 9.29
N GLY A 19 25.92 -8.62 10.19
CA GLY A 19 24.67 -7.86 10.34
C GLY A 19 24.31 -7.08 9.08
N ILE A 20 25.28 -6.45 8.43
CA ILE A 20 25.10 -5.75 7.14
C ILE A 20 24.73 -6.76 6.05
N LEU A 21 25.46 -7.88 5.93
CA LEU A 21 25.15 -8.92 4.95
C LEU A 21 23.74 -9.48 5.14
N TRP A 22 23.32 -9.71 6.38
CA TRP A 22 21.96 -10.18 6.67
C TRP A 22 20.90 -9.13 6.33
N TYR A 23 21.16 -7.85 6.57
CA TYR A 23 20.24 -6.77 6.20
C TYR A 23 20.07 -6.64 4.66
N PHE A 24 21.17 -6.67 3.91
CA PHE A 24 21.16 -6.50 2.45
C PHE A 24 20.77 -7.77 1.67
N PHE A 25 21.18 -8.95 2.12
CA PHE A 25 21.00 -10.22 1.40
C PHE A 25 20.08 -11.22 2.10
N GLY A 26 19.69 -10.97 3.36
CA GLY A 26 18.83 -11.85 4.16
C GLY A 26 17.36 -11.42 4.24
N GLY A 27 16.91 -10.50 3.39
CA GLY A 27 15.52 -10.06 3.30
C GLY A 27 15.14 -8.86 4.20
N GLY A 28 16.10 -8.23 4.89
CA GLY A 28 15.86 -7.01 5.67
C GLY A 28 15.38 -5.85 4.82
N LEU A 29 16.07 -5.58 3.71
CA LEU A 29 15.68 -4.55 2.73
C LEU A 29 14.31 -4.83 2.09
N GLU A 30 14.02 -6.08 1.76
CA GLU A 30 12.75 -6.51 1.14
C GLU A 30 11.55 -6.28 2.08
N LYS A 31 11.72 -6.53 3.38
CA LYS A 31 10.69 -6.26 4.39
C LYS A 31 10.40 -4.77 4.52
N HIS A 32 11.44 -3.92 4.50
CA HIS A 32 11.27 -2.47 4.47
C HIS A 32 10.53 -2.01 3.21
N ALA A 33 10.93 -2.51 2.04
CA ALA A 33 10.26 -2.21 0.78
C ALA A 33 8.78 -2.64 0.80
N THR A 34 8.47 -3.80 1.36
CA THR A 34 7.09 -4.32 1.47
C THR A 34 6.22 -3.44 2.37
N ASN A 35 6.76 -3.01 3.51
CA ASN A 35 6.04 -2.10 4.42
C ASN A 35 5.80 -0.72 3.79
N GLU A 36 6.79 -0.17 3.10
CA GLU A 36 6.61 1.10 2.38
C GLU A 36 5.61 0.94 1.22
N MET A 37 5.64 -0.17 0.49
CA MET A 37 4.65 -0.48 -0.54
C MET A 37 3.23 -0.51 0.03
N GLN A 38 3.03 -1.18 1.17
CA GLN A 38 1.72 -1.24 1.83
C GLN A 38 1.22 0.15 2.25
N LYS A 39 2.11 1.04 2.73
CA LYS A 39 1.74 2.44 3.03
C LYS A 39 1.32 3.18 1.76
N ILE A 40 2.04 3.01 0.66
CA ILE A 40 1.73 3.64 -0.63
C ILE A 40 0.37 3.15 -1.14
N GLU A 41 0.10 1.86 -1.10
CA GLU A 41 -1.19 1.29 -1.52
C GLU A 41 -2.36 1.88 -0.72
N ASN A 42 -2.20 2.02 0.60
CA ASN A 42 -3.20 2.69 1.44
C ASN A 42 -3.38 4.17 1.07
N GLN A 43 -2.30 4.89 0.80
CA GLN A 43 -2.37 6.30 0.39
C GLN A 43 -3.10 6.46 -0.94
N VAL A 44 -2.81 5.59 -1.93
CA VAL A 44 -3.50 5.59 -3.22
C VAL A 44 -5.00 5.37 -3.05
N ALA A 45 -5.41 4.47 -2.15
CA ALA A 45 -6.83 4.26 -1.88
C ALA A 45 -7.51 5.52 -1.29
N LEU A 46 -6.84 6.21 -0.36
CA LEU A 46 -7.34 7.47 0.21
C LEU A 46 -7.42 8.60 -0.83
N ASP A 47 -6.40 8.73 -1.69
CA ASP A 47 -6.39 9.72 -2.77
C ASP A 47 -7.49 9.43 -3.80
N ALA A 48 -7.79 8.15 -4.04
CA ALA A 48 -8.92 7.75 -4.87
C ALA A 48 -10.26 8.17 -4.22
N GLU A 49 -10.42 8.04 -2.89
CA GLU A 49 -11.64 8.51 -2.20
C GLU A 49 -11.85 10.01 -2.41
N GLN A 50 -10.78 10.80 -2.33
CA GLN A 50 -10.84 12.24 -2.58
C GLN A 50 -11.26 12.55 -4.03
N GLN A 51 -10.74 11.81 -5.00
CA GLN A 51 -11.13 11.96 -6.40
C GLN A 51 -12.59 11.58 -6.65
N TYR A 52 -13.10 10.56 -5.95
CA TYR A 52 -14.52 10.24 -5.94
C TYR A 52 -15.37 11.39 -5.41
N GLU A 53 -15.00 12.00 -4.27
CA GLU A 53 -15.76 13.12 -3.72
C GLU A 53 -15.75 14.34 -4.65
N ILE A 54 -14.63 14.61 -5.33
CA ILE A 54 -14.57 15.66 -6.36
C ILE A 54 -15.53 15.33 -7.52
N ALA A 55 -15.51 14.10 -8.04
CA ALA A 55 -16.39 13.68 -9.14
C ALA A 55 -17.88 13.76 -8.75
N LYS A 56 -18.21 13.29 -7.55
CA LYS A 56 -19.56 13.33 -6.98
C LYS A 56 -20.08 14.76 -6.87
N ASN A 57 -19.25 15.69 -6.43
CA ASN A 57 -19.60 17.11 -6.36
C ASN A 57 -19.69 17.77 -7.76
N GLY A 58 -18.99 17.21 -8.75
CA GLY A 58 -19.06 17.64 -10.15
C GLY A 58 -20.37 17.27 -10.85
N GLY A 59 -21.15 16.32 -10.30
CA GLY A 59 -22.50 15.98 -10.79
C GLY A 59 -22.57 15.02 -11.97
N ASP A 60 -21.44 14.59 -12.53
CA ASP A 60 -21.40 13.55 -13.55
C ASP A 60 -21.53 12.16 -12.90
N GLN A 61 -22.68 11.53 -13.11
CA GLN A 61 -23.01 10.23 -12.53
C GLN A 61 -22.13 9.10 -13.07
N MET A 62 -21.77 9.14 -14.36
CA MET A 62 -20.87 8.15 -14.96
C MET A 62 -19.46 8.30 -14.40
N GLN A 63 -18.96 9.53 -14.28
CA GLN A 63 -17.67 9.79 -13.67
C GLN A 63 -17.63 9.36 -12.21
N THR A 64 -18.70 9.64 -11.45
CA THR A 64 -18.84 9.23 -10.04
C THR A 64 -18.81 7.71 -9.91
N TYR A 65 -19.53 6.98 -10.78
CA TYR A 65 -19.50 5.51 -10.84
C TYR A 65 -18.09 4.97 -11.13
N VAL A 66 -17.42 5.48 -12.16
CA VAL A 66 -16.06 5.05 -12.52
C VAL A 66 -15.10 5.28 -11.36
N GLN A 67 -15.17 6.44 -10.70
CA GLN A 67 -14.30 6.73 -9.57
C GLN A 67 -14.60 5.85 -8.36
N ALA A 68 -15.87 5.54 -8.05
CA ALA A 68 -16.20 4.58 -7.01
C ALA A 68 -15.57 3.20 -7.27
N GLY A 69 -15.52 2.76 -8.54
CA GLY A 69 -14.83 1.53 -8.95
C GLY A 69 -13.31 1.60 -8.78
N ILE A 70 -12.69 2.74 -9.08
CA ILE A 70 -11.25 2.97 -8.88
C ILE A 70 -10.91 2.91 -7.39
N VAL A 71 -11.75 3.48 -6.52
CA VAL A 71 -11.57 3.39 -5.06
C VAL A 71 -11.64 1.94 -4.59
N ALA A 72 -12.64 1.19 -5.04
CA ALA A 72 -12.75 -0.24 -4.71
C ALA A 72 -11.51 -1.02 -5.17
N ALA A 73 -11.05 -0.81 -6.41
CA ALA A 73 -9.85 -1.46 -6.92
C ALA A 73 -8.58 -1.10 -6.12
N SER A 74 -8.48 0.15 -5.64
CA SER A 74 -7.34 0.61 -4.82
C SER A 74 -7.31 -0.07 -3.45
N TYR A 75 -8.47 -0.22 -2.78
CA TYR A 75 -8.56 -0.99 -1.54
C TYR A 75 -8.33 -2.49 -1.73
N LEU A 76 -8.71 -3.03 -2.89
CA LEU A 76 -8.38 -4.41 -3.24
C LEU A 76 -6.86 -4.59 -3.37
N GLN A 77 -6.17 -3.64 -4.02
CA GLN A 77 -4.71 -3.63 -4.13
C GLN A 77 -4.05 -3.55 -2.74
N ALA A 78 -4.54 -2.67 -1.87
CA ALA A 78 -4.09 -2.53 -0.48
C ALA A 78 -4.45 -3.71 0.44
N LYS A 79 -5.14 -4.74 -0.08
CA LYS A 79 -5.64 -5.91 0.66
C LYS A 79 -6.58 -5.55 1.82
N ASP A 80 -7.25 -4.39 1.75
CA ASP A 80 -8.24 -3.95 2.73
C ASP A 80 -9.63 -4.44 2.31
N LYS A 81 -9.99 -5.64 2.78
CA LYS A 81 -11.27 -6.27 2.46
C LYS A 81 -12.48 -5.48 2.99
N VAL A 82 -12.34 -4.78 4.10
CA VAL A 82 -13.47 -4.06 4.73
C VAL A 82 -13.84 -2.86 3.87
N ASN A 83 -12.85 -2.03 3.53
CA ASN A 83 -13.08 -0.87 2.68
C ASN A 83 -13.39 -1.27 1.24
N TYR A 84 -12.77 -2.33 0.71
CA TYR A 84 -13.14 -2.89 -0.59
C TYR A 84 -14.64 -3.21 -0.65
N ASN A 85 -15.18 -3.97 0.31
CA ASN A 85 -16.59 -4.34 0.30
C ASN A 85 -17.52 -3.12 0.43
N LYS A 86 -17.14 -2.16 1.30
CA LYS A 86 -17.86 -0.89 1.44
C LYS A 86 -17.93 -0.14 0.10
N TRP A 87 -16.80 0.03 -0.56
CA TRP A 87 -16.72 0.78 -1.81
C TRP A 87 -17.33 0.04 -3.00
N LYS A 88 -17.30 -1.30 -3.02
CA LYS A 88 -18.08 -2.09 -3.99
C LYS A 88 -19.59 -1.88 -3.86
N ALA A 89 -20.10 -1.68 -2.64
CA ALA A 89 -21.51 -1.37 -2.45
C ALA A 89 -21.84 0.03 -2.98
N ILE A 90 -20.99 1.02 -2.68
CA ILE A 90 -21.11 2.40 -3.20
C ILE A 90 -21.06 2.40 -4.73
N GLU A 91 -20.08 1.73 -5.34
CA GLU A 91 -19.95 1.58 -6.80
C GLU A 91 -21.24 1.02 -7.42
N LYS A 92 -21.87 0.02 -6.77
CA LYS A 92 -23.13 -0.53 -7.26
C LYS A 92 -24.26 0.49 -7.21
N GLU A 93 -24.35 1.30 -6.16
CA GLU A 93 -25.34 2.38 -6.04
C GLU A 93 -25.11 3.49 -7.08
N GLU A 94 -23.87 3.91 -7.27
CA GLU A 94 -23.52 4.91 -8.28
C GLU A 94 -23.77 4.38 -9.70
N GLY A 95 -23.49 3.09 -9.95
CA GLY A 95 -23.80 2.43 -11.22
C GLY A 95 -25.30 2.40 -11.52
N LYS A 96 -26.16 2.29 -10.50
CA LYS A 96 -27.62 2.43 -10.67
C LYS A 96 -28.00 3.86 -11.06
N LYS A 97 -27.44 4.86 -10.38
CA LYS A 97 -27.68 6.29 -10.69
C LYS A 97 -27.22 6.64 -12.10
N ALA A 98 -26.12 6.04 -12.54
CA ALA A 98 -25.53 6.24 -13.86
C ALA A 98 -26.21 5.39 -14.97
N GLY A 99 -27.18 4.53 -14.62
CA GLY A 99 -27.91 3.70 -15.59
C GLY A 99 -27.16 2.46 -16.09
N ILE A 100 -26.08 2.06 -15.42
CA ILE A 100 -25.25 0.89 -15.78
C ILE A 100 -25.87 -0.42 -15.31
N PHE A 101 -26.54 -0.41 -14.15
CA PHE A 101 -27.25 -1.55 -13.62
C PHE A 101 -28.74 -1.24 -13.50
N THR A 102 -29.59 -2.06 -14.10
CA THR A 102 -31.04 -2.06 -13.89
C THR A 102 -31.38 -3.19 -12.91
N GLU A 103 -31.96 -2.83 -11.76
CA GLU A 103 -32.41 -3.67 -10.62
C GLU A 103 -31.71 -5.02 -10.36
#